data_AF-A0A9Q0Y451-F1
#
_entry.id   AF-A0A9Q0Y451-F1
#
_cell.length_a   1.000
_cell.length_b   1.000
_cell.length_c   1.000
_cell.angle_alpha   90.00
_cell.angle_beta   90.00
_cell.angle_gamma   90.00
#
_symmetry.space_group_name_H-M   'P 1'
#
loop_
_entity.id
_entity.type
_entity.pdbx_description
1 polymer ?
#
loop_
_entity_poly.entity_id
_entity_poly.type
_entity_poly.pdbx_seq_one_letter_code
_entity_poly.pdbx_strand_id
1 'polypeptide(L)'
;IMDKSSYTQEAQRQLSNTKFYQPQSTDPTTKYQKELQDLMKDFPGKVHEQILQNTPQEPQPVTFYLLLKIHKQGNPGRPIVSSINTFSNPML
;
A
#
# COMPACT_ATOMS: atom_id res chain seq x y z
N ILE A 1 0.59 -14.14 -24.10
CA ILE A 1 0.42 -14.09 -22.62
C ILE A 1 1.68 -13.44 -22.07
N MET A 2 1.57 -12.49 -21.13
CA MET A 2 2.73 -11.78 -20.56
C MET A 2 3.48 -12.71 -19.60
N ASP A 3 4.78 -12.89 -19.81
CA ASP A 3 5.64 -13.66 -18.90
C ASP A 3 6.01 -12.84 -17.64
N LYS A 4 6.58 -13.51 -16.64
CA LYS A 4 6.96 -12.90 -15.36
C LYS A 4 7.99 -11.76 -15.50
N SER A 5 8.95 -11.88 -16.42
CA SER A 5 9.97 -10.86 -16.66
C SER A 5 9.33 -9.60 -17.24
N SER A 6 8.53 -9.77 -18.29
CA SER A 6 7.74 -8.70 -18.92
C SER A 6 6.81 -8.01 -17.92
N TYR A 7 6.15 -8.78 -17.04
CA TYR A 7 5.32 -8.25 -15.96
C TYR A 7 6.10 -7.40 -14.96
N THR A 8 7.27 -7.88 -14.54
CA THR A 8 8.12 -7.19 -13.57
C THR A 8 8.67 -5.88 -14.15
N GLN A 9 9.08 -5.90 -15.43
CA GLN A 9 9.56 -4.70 -16.14
C GLN A 9 8.46 -3.65 -16.27
N GLU A 10 7.24 -4.05 -16.64
CA GLU A 10 6.11 -3.11 -16.73
C GLU A 10 5.75 -2.54 -15.35
N ALA A 11 5.80 -3.34 -14.29
CA ALA A 11 5.58 -2.88 -12.93
C ALA A 11 6.63 -1.84 -12.51
N GLN A 12 7.92 -2.12 -12.77
CA GLN A 12 9.01 -1.19 -12.49
C GLN A 12 8.88 0.11 -13.29
N ARG A 13 8.53 0.04 -14.58
CA ARG A 13 8.29 1.21 -15.44
C ARG A 13 7.17 2.10 -14.90
N GLN A 14 6.12 1.52 -14.33
CA GLN A 14 5.04 2.28 -13.71
C GLN A 14 5.47 2.88 -12.36
N LEU A 15 6.12 2.08 -11.51
CA LEU A 15 6.61 2.52 -10.19
C LEU A 15 7.72 3.57 -10.26
N SER A 16 8.48 3.61 -11.36
CA SER A 16 9.51 4.65 -11.59
C SER A 16 8.92 6.03 -11.91
N ASN A 17 7.59 6.14 -12.08
CA ASN A 17 6.94 7.42 -12.33
C ASN A 17 6.87 8.25 -11.04
N THR A 18 7.88 9.12 -10.86
CA THR A 18 8.02 9.98 -9.67
C THR A 18 6.98 11.09 -9.56
N LYS A 19 6.14 11.28 -10.59
CA LYS A 19 4.96 12.16 -10.50
C LYS A 19 3.89 11.59 -9.58
N PHE A 20 3.78 10.25 -9.49
CA PHE A 20 2.71 9.57 -8.75
C PHE A 20 3.22 8.68 -7.61
N TYR A 21 4.45 8.16 -7.73
CA TYR A 21 5.05 7.27 -6.73
C TYR A 21 6.34 7.89 -6.18
N GLN A 22 6.64 7.63 -4.90
CA GLN A 22 7.89 8.05 -4.29
C GLN A 22 8.69 6.82 -3.86
N PRO A 23 9.93 6.65 -4.36
CA PRO A 23 10.82 5.60 -3.87
C PRO A 23 11.07 5.77 -2.36
N GLN A 24 10.95 4.68 -1.62
CA GLN A 24 11.28 4.62 -0.19
C GLN A 24 12.53 3.78 -0.01
N SER A 25 13.49 4.27 0.78
CA SER A 25 14.73 3.54 1.08
C SER A 25 14.53 2.39 2.08
N THR A 26 13.43 2.44 2.84
CA THR A 26 13.11 1.49 3.92
C THR A 26 11.60 1.32 4.02
N ASP A 27 11.15 0.20 4.57
CA ASP A 27 9.74 0.00 4.94
C ASP A 27 9.34 0.96 6.07
N PRO A 28 8.37 1.87 5.85
CA PRO A 28 7.95 2.84 6.86
C PRO A 28 6.93 2.28 7.86
N THR A 29 6.51 1.01 7.75
CA THR A 29 5.42 0.42 8.55
C THR A 29 5.65 0.58 10.05
N THR A 30 6.82 0.20 10.57
CA THR A 30 7.14 0.33 12.01
C THR A 30 7.15 1.78 12.48
N LYS A 31 7.59 2.71 11.61
CA LYS A 31 7.57 4.14 11.91
C LYS A 31 6.11 4.61 12.10
N TYR A 32 5.23 4.28 11.16
CA TYR A 32 3.81 4.65 11.24
C TYR A 32 3.10 4.00 12.42
N GLN A 33 3.46 2.78 12.80
CA GLN A 33 2.94 2.13 14.00
C GLN A 33 3.26 2.94 15.26
N LYS A 34 4.52 3.38 15.39
CA LYS A 34 4.95 4.20 16.52
C LYS A 34 4.26 5.56 16.53
N GLU A 35 4.17 6.23 15.38
CA GLU A 35 3.46 7.51 15.26
C GLU A 35 1.99 7.40 15.65
N LEU A 36 1.31 6.31 15.24
CA LEU A 36 -0.07 6.05 15.65
C LEU A 36 -0.18 5.82 17.16
N GLN A 37 0.69 4.97 17.74
CA GLN A 37 0.70 4.71 19.18
C GLN A 37 0.97 5.98 19.99
N ASP A 38 1.86 6.85 19.52
CA ASP A 38 2.16 8.13 20.16
C ASP A 38 0.96 9.08 20.09
N LEU A 39 0.32 9.19 18.91
CA LEU A 39 -0.91 9.99 18.73
C LEU A 39 -2.07 9.49 19.61
N MET A 40 -2.19 8.18 19.79
CA MET A 40 -3.26 7.57 20.58
C MET A 40 -3.22 7.87 22.07
N LYS A 41 -2.10 8.38 22.60
CA LYS A 41 -1.97 8.80 24.00
C LYS A 41 -2.86 9.99 24.33
N ASP A 42 -3.17 10.82 23.34
CA ASP A 42 -3.95 12.04 23.51
C ASP A 42 -5.46 11.83 23.30
N PHE A 43 -5.88 10.64 22.87
CA PHE A 43 -7.28 10.34 22.62
C PHE A 43 -8.01 9.76 23.84
N PRO A 44 -9.29 10.13 24.06
CA PRO A 44 -10.10 9.54 25.11
C PRO A 44 -10.38 8.06 24.84
N GLY A 45 -10.63 7.28 25.91
CA GLY A 45 -10.70 5.80 25.87
C GLY A 45 -11.57 5.22 24.76
N LYS A 46 -12.76 5.80 24.49
CA LYS A 46 -13.64 5.33 23.42
C LYS A 46 -13.04 5.48 22.01
N VAL A 47 -12.35 6.60 21.75
CA VAL A 47 -11.68 6.85 20.46
C VAL A 47 -10.45 5.95 20.34
N HIS A 48 -9.70 5.78 21.44
CA HIS A 48 -8.57 4.86 21.50
C HIS A 48 -8.99 3.42 21.15
N GLU A 49 -10.05 2.91 21.77
CA GLU A 49 -10.57 1.56 21.51
C GLU A 49 -11.02 1.40 20.05
N GLN A 50 -11.72 2.39 19.49
CA GLN A 50 -12.14 2.37 18.08
C GLN A 50 -10.94 2.32 17.14
N ILE A 51 -9.88 3.09 17.41
CA ILE A 51 -8.67 3.07 16.59
C ILE A 51 -7.99 1.69 16.68
N LEU A 52 -7.86 1.10 17.87
CA LEU A 52 -7.26 -0.24 18.03
C LEU A 52 -8.06 -1.33 17.32
N GLN A 53 -9.39 -1.28 17.39
CA GLN A 53 -10.25 -2.28 16.74
C GLN A 53 -10.15 -2.26 15.21
N ASN A 54 -9.90 -1.09 14.64
CA ASN A 54 -9.83 -0.89 13.20
C ASN A 54 -8.39 -0.86 12.66
N THR A 55 -7.39 -0.90 13.53
CA THR A 55 -5.97 -0.95 13.14
C THR A 55 -5.48 -2.39 13.20
N PRO A 56 -4.85 -2.92 12.12
CA PRO A 56 -4.21 -4.24 12.16
C PRO A 56 -3.14 -4.32 13.24
N GLN A 57 -3.11 -5.42 14.00
CA GLN A 57 -2.06 -5.67 15.02
C GLN A 57 -0.67 -5.84 14.37
N GLU A 58 -0.63 -6.49 13.22
CA GLU A 58 0.57 -6.71 12.41
C GLU A 58 0.35 -6.10 11.01
N PRO A 59 0.48 -4.78 10.88
CA PRO A 59 0.25 -4.09 9.62
C PRO A 59 1.35 -4.44 8.61
N GLN A 60 0.97 -4.53 7.34
CA GLN A 60 1.87 -4.83 6.24
C GLN A 60 2.01 -3.63 5.29
N PRO A 61 3.09 -3.57 4.49
CA PRO A 61 3.16 -2.65 3.37
C PRO A 61 2.03 -2.91 2.36
N VAL A 62 1.62 -1.84 1.70
CA VAL A 62 0.65 -1.88 0.62
C VAL A 62 1.21 -2.72 -0.54
N THR A 63 0.38 -3.62 -1.08
CA THR A 63 0.78 -4.48 -2.20
C THR A 63 0.44 -3.83 -3.54
N PHE A 64 1.46 -3.65 -4.39
CA PHE A 64 1.27 -3.23 -5.77
C PHE A 64 1.24 -4.43 -6.72
N TYR A 65 0.27 -4.47 -7.62
CA TYR A 65 0.23 -5.44 -8.71
C TYR A 65 -0.47 -4.90 -9.94
N LEU A 66 -0.24 -5.55 -11.07
CA LEU A 66 -0.85 -5.23 -12.36
C LEU A 66 -1.97 -6.22 -12.71
N LEU A 67 -3.11 -5.68 -13.14
CA LEU A 67 -4.15 -6.43 -13.84
C LEU A 67 -3.92 -6.32 -15.36
N LEU A 68 -3.63 -7.45 -16.02
CA LEU A 68 -3.27 -7.48 -17.44
C LEU A 68 -4.39 -6.93 -18.34
N LYS A 69 -4.06 -6.01 -19.26
CA LYS A 69 -4.97 -5.52 -20.30
C LYS A 69 -4.61 -6.11 -21.66
N ILE A 70 -4.83 -7.43 -21.82
CA ILE A 70 -4.51 -8.20 -23.05
C ILE A 70 -5.23 -7.70 -24.32
N HIS A 71 -6.23 -6.83 -24.18
CA HIS A 71 -7.01 -6.25 -25.27
C HIS A 71 -6.51 -4.86 -25.72
N LYS A 72 -5.45 -4.33 -25.10
CA LYS A 72 -4.85 -3.04 -25.45
C LYS A 72 -3.52 -3.28 -26.16
N GLN A 73 -3.21 -2.46 -27.16
CA GLN A 73 -1.91 -2.51 -27.84
C GLN A 73 -0.77 -2.33 -26.81
N GLY A 74 0.25 -3.18 -26.89
CA GLY A 74 1.34 -3.23 -25.91
C GLY A 74 0.99 -3.96 -24.60
N ASN A 75 -0.24 -4.45 -24.45
CA ASN A 75 -0.73 -5.21 -23.29
C ASN A 75 -0.39 -4.59 -21.91
N PRO A 76 -0.60 -3.28 -21.68
CA PRO A 76 -0.24 -2.64 -20.42
C PRO A 76 -0.93 -3.29 -19.22
N GLY A 77 -0.26 -3.30 -18.08
CA GLY A 77 -0.88 -3.64 -16.82
C GLY A 77 -1.68 -2.45 -16.27
N ARG A 78 -2.90 -2.66 -15.77
CA ARG A 78 -3.55 -1.65 -14.92
C ARG A 78 -2.96 -1.75 -13.52
N PRO A 79 -2.36 -0.68 -12.97
CA PRO A 79 -1.85 -0.68 -11.62
C PRO A 79 -2.99 -0.81 -10.62
N ILE A 80 -2.79 -1.67 -9.62
CA ILE A 80 -3.66 -1.87 -8.47
C ILE A 80 -2.80 -1.76 -7.22
N VAL A 81 -3.34 -1.08 -6.23
CA VAL A 81 -2.73 -0.85 -4.91
C VAL A 81 -3.69 -1.45 -3.90
N SER A 82 -3.30 -2.54 -3.25
CA SER A 82 -4.11 -3.24 -2.25
C SER A 82 -3.67 -2.84 -0.85
N SER A 83 -4.58 -2.20 -0.11
CA SER A 83 -4.39 -1.71 1.27
C SER A 83 -4.90 -2.70 2.33
N ILE A 84 -5.17 -3.96 1.96
CA ILE A 84 -5.60 -5.00 2.92
C ILE A 84 -4.53 -5.19 3.99
N ASN A 85 -4.93 -5.20 5.26
CA ASN A 85 -4.06 -5.32 6.43
C ASN A 85 -2.96 -4.24 6.52
N THR A 86 -3.23 -3.04 6.00
CA THR A 86 -2.28 -1.91 6.07
C THR A 86 -2.84 -0.76 6.91
N PHE A 87 -1.96 0.16 7.34
CA PHE A 87 -2.38 1.42 7.98
C PHE A 87 -3.19 2.35 7.06
N SER A 88 -3.07 2.18 5.75
CA SER A 88 -3.72 3.03 4.75
C SER A 88 -5.12 2.52 4.36
N ASN A 89 -5.62 1.44 4.98
CA ASN A 89 -7.00 1.02 4.77
C ASN A 89 -7.93 2.05 5.41
N PRO A 90 -8.83 2.71 4.65
CA PRO A 90 -9.75 3.66 5.23
C PRO A 90 -10.59 2.94 6.28
N MET A 91 -10.59 3.49 7.49
CA MET A 91 -11.50 3.11 8.56
C MET A 91 -12.91 3.50 8.11
N LEU A 92 -13.64 2.55 7.50
CA LEU A 92 -15.05 2.66 7.17
C LEU A 92 -15.86 1.85 8.17
#